data_AF-A0A447PY35-F1
#
_entry.id   AF-A0A447PY35-F1
#
_cell.length_a   1.000
_cell.length_b   1.000
_cell.length_c   1.000
_cell.angle_alpha   90.00
_cell.angle_beta   90.00
_cell.angle_gamma   90.00
#
_symmetry.space_group_name_H-M   'P 1'
#
loop_
_entity.id
_entity.type
_entity.pdbx_description
1 polymer ?
#
loop_
_entity_poly.entity_id
_entity_poly.type
_entity_poly.pdbx_seq_one_letter_code
_entity_poly.pdbx_strand_id
1 'polypeptide(L)'
;MHSGGKTIQLNAGHYQAKIVTVGAGLAELTHHGRHVVIPHKPEEIPMAHLGKVLIPWPNRVTNGCYSYNGKVFQLAINDPVSQTAIHGLLAWRDWQINYQSATEASLTIFLPPSYGYPFALISEVIYRLDAASGLHVLIRTQNIGDESAPYGAGAHPYLTCNLQSIDSCVLTLPASEELPAGRDFFRIMPARRNAP
;
A
#
# COMPACT_ATOMS: atom_id res chain seq x y z
N MET A 1 2.58 4.49 -22.68
CA MET A 1 2.74 3.94 -21.33
C MET A 1 1.99 4.88 -20.40
N HIS A 2 1.03 4.39 -19.61
CA HIS A 2 0.26 5.25 -18.70
C HIS A 2 1.13 5.60 -17.47
N SER A 3 0.86 6.72 -16.80
CA SER A 3 1.60 7.12 -15.59
C SER A 3 1.49 6.07 -14.46
N GLY A 4 0.39 5.30 -14.45
CA GLY A 4 0.17 4.16 -13.55
C GLY A 4 0.76 2.82 -14.02
N GLY A 5 1.43 2.75 -15.17
CA GLY A 5 1.91 1.49 -15.73
C GLY A 5 0.84 0.75 -16.55
N LYS A 6 0.69 -0.56 -16.32
CA LYS A 6 -0.37 -1.37 -16.95
C LYS A 6 -1.61 -1.38 -16.06
N THR A 7 -2.78 -1.52 -16.70
CA THR A 7 -4.07 -1.59 -16.02
C THR A 7 -4.61 -3.01 -16.05
N ILE A 8 -5.16 -3.47 -14.93
CA ILE A 8 -5.81 -4.77 -14.74
C ILE A 8 -7.23 -4.49 -14.29
N GLN A 9 -8.20 -5.17 -14.90
CA GLN A 9 -9.61 -5.07 -14.53
C GLN A 9 -10.09 -6.39 -13.93
N LEU A 10 -10.72 -6.32 -12.76
CA LEU A 10 -11.38 -7.43 -12.09
C LEU A 10 -12.89 -7.18 -12.05
N ASN A 11 -13.69 -8.23 -12.24
CA ASN A 11 -15.15 -8.18 -12.24
C ASN A 11 -15.71 -9.40 -11.48
N ALA A 12 -16.61 -9.18 -10.54
CA ALA A 12 -17.34 -10.24 -9.84
C ALA A 12 -18.76 -9.76 -9.49
N GLY A 13 -19.78 -10.31 -10.14
CA GLY A 13 -21.16 -9.85 -9.95
C GLY A 13 -21.31 -8.36 -10.23
N HIS A 14 -21.73 -7.59 -9.22
CA HIS A 14 -21.88 -6.13 -9.31
C HIS A 14 -20.64 -5.35 -8.88
N TYR A 15 -19.57 -6.03 -8.49
CA TYR A 15 -18.28 -5.42 -8.17
C TYR A 15 -17.40 -5.32 -9.41
N GLN A 16 -16.71 -4.18 -9.56
CA GLN A 16 -15.64 -3.98 -10.53
C GLN A 16 -14.46 -3.28 -9.85
N ALA A 17 -13.24 -3.76 -10.08
CA ALA A 17 -12.03 -3.14 -9.58
C ALA A 17 -11.04 -2.89 -10.72
N LYS A 18 -10.31 -1.78 -10.62
CA LYS A 18 -9.23 -1.42 -11.53
C LYS A 18 -7.93 -1.30 -10.73
N ILE A 19 -6.94 -2.09 -11.11
CA ILE A 19 -5.61 -2.09 -10.50
C ILE A 19 -4.61 -1.53 -11.52
N VAL A 20 -3.64 -0.76 -11.07
CA VAL A 20 -2.51 -0.27 -11.87
C VAL A 20 -1.19 -0.82 -11.32
N THR A 21 -0.24 -1.17 -12.19
CA THR A 21 1.00 -1.84 -11.76
C THR A 21 1.94 -0.94 -10.97
N VAL A 22 1.93 0.38 -11.20
CA VAL A 22 2.72 1.32 -10.40
C VAL A 22 2.16 1.42 -8.99
N GLY A 23 2.97 0.98 -8.02
CA GLY A 23 2.64 0.89 -6.60
C GLY A 23 1.59 -0.17 -6.27
N ALA A 24 1.35 -1.12 -7.18
CA ALA A 24 0.25 -2.08 -7.11
C ALA A 24 -1.05 -1.38 -6.70
N GLY A 25 -1.41 -0.30 -7.39
CA GLY A 25 -2.41 0.65 -6.90
C GLY A 25 -3.85 0.25 -7.23
N LEU A 26 -4.77 0.39 -6.28
CA LEU A 26 -6.21 0.35 -6.54
C LEU A 26 -6.66 1.69 -7.14
N ALA A 27 -6.90 1.71 -8.44
CA ALA A 27 -7.32 2.91 -9.16
C ALA A 27 -8.83 3.17 -9.10
N GLU A 28 -9.63 2.12 -8.97
CA GLU A 28 -11.08 2.22 -8.89
C GLU A 28 -11.67 0.97 -8.23
N LEU A 29 -12.74 1.14 -7.47
CA LEU A 29 -13.60 0.07 -6.97
C LEU A 29 -15.04 0.56 -6.99
N THR A 30 -15.92 -0.17 -7.68
CA THR A 30 -17.35 0.12 -7.74
C THR A 30 -18.19 -1.07 -7.29
N HIS A 31 -19.38 -0.79 -6.78
CA HIS A 31 -20.42 -1.77 -6.48
C HIS A 31 -21.77 -1.23 -7.00
N HIS A 32 -22.45 -1.97 -7.87
CA HIS A 32 -23.64 -1.50 -8.59
C HIS A 32 -23.41 -0.14 -9.30
N GLY A 33 -22.21 0.04 -9.89
CA GLY A 33 -21.83 1.28 -10.57
C GLY A 33 -21.58 2.47 -9.65
N ARG A 34 -21.62 2.30 -8.33
CA ARG A 34 -21.32 3.35 -7.34
C ARG A 34 -19.88 3.23 -6.84
N HIS A 35 -19.17 4.34 -6.77
CA HIS A 35 -17.79 4.34 -6.27
C HIS A 35 -17.74 4.03 -4.76
N VAL A 36 -16.88 3.06 -4.41
CA VAL A 36 -16.54 2.69 -3.02
C VAL A 36 -15.23 3.35 -2.61
N VAL A 37 -14.34 3.62 -3.57
CA VAL A 37 -13.13 4.42 -3.40
C VAL A 37 -13.13 5.59 -4.37
N ILE A 38 -12.47 6.69 -4.01
CA ILE A 38 -12.22 7.81 -4.93
C ILE A 38 -11.38 7.28 -6.11
N PRO A 39 -11.87 7.38 -7.36
CA PRO A 39 -11.16 6.87 -8.51
C PRO A 39 -10.03 7.82 -8.95
N HIS A 40 -9.04 7.29 -9.65
CA HIS A 40 -8.13 8.08 -10.46
C HIS A 40 -7.92 7.44 -11.83
N LYS A 41 -7.54 8.25 -12.83
CA LYS A 41 -7.25 7.76 -14.17
C LYS A 41 -5.85 7.15 -14.21
N PRO A 42 -5.65 5.96 -14.81
CA PRO A 42 -4.32 5.35 -14.98
C PRO A 42 -3.30 6.23 -15.71
N GLU A 43 -3.78 7.15 -16.56
CA GLU A 43 -2.97 8.08 -17.35
C GLU A 43 -2.37 9.21 -16.49
N GLU A 44 -2.97 9.50 -15.34
CA GLU A 44 -2.63 10.65 -14.51
C GLU A 44 -1.78 10.22 -13.30
N ILE A 45 -0.97 11.14 -12.78
CA ILE A 45 -0.35 10.94 -11.47
C ILE A 45 -1.44 11.21 -10.43
N PRO A 46 -1.81 10.24 -9.58
CA PRO A 46 -2.85 10.45 -8.59
C PRO A 46 -2.42 11.49 -7.55
N MET A 47 -3.41 12.13 -6.92
CA MET A 47 -3.16 12.99 -5.77
C MET A 47 -2.55 12.16 -4.62
N ALA A 48 -1.49 12.67 -4.01
CA ALA A 48 -0.78 12.02 -2.90
C ALA A 48 -0.44 10.56 -3.24
N HIS A 49 -0.81 9.61 -2.39
CA HIS A 49 -0.56 8.17 -2.58
C HIS A 49 -1.84 7.40 -2.86
N LEU A 50 -2.88 8.05 -3.41
CA LEU A 50 -4.20 7.46 -3.63
C LEU A 50 -4.11 6.08 -4.31
N GLY A 51 -4.64 5.09 -3.61
CA GLY A 51 -4.73 3.69 -4.06
C GLY A 51 -3.46 2.86 -3.87
N LYS A 52 -2.30 3.47 -3.55
CA LYS A 52 -1.00 2.77 -3.52
C LYS A 52 -0.86 1.85 -2.32
N VAL A 53 -0.06 0.80 -2.49
CA VAL A 53 0.47 -0.02 -1.39
C VAL A 53 1.76 0.61 -0.85
N LEU A 54 1.88 0.64 0.49
CA LEU A 54 2.90 1.37 1.22
C LEU A 54 3.80 0.36 1.95
N ILE A 55 4.99 0.11 1.40
CA ILE A 55 5.97 -0.86 1.89
C ILE A 55 7.36 -0.23 1.76
N PRO A 56 8.28 -0.37 2.75
CA PRO A 56 8.17 -1.19 3.97
C PRO A 56 7.80 -0.41 5.24
N TRP A 57 7.22 0.79 5.11
CA TRP A 57 6.56 1.48 6.21
C TRP A 57 5.37 2.31 5.68
N PRO A 58 4.21 2.28 6.36
CA PRO A 58 3.00 2.91 5.83
C PRO A 58 2.86 4.38 6.19
N ASN A 59 3.63 4.91 7.13
CA ASN A 59 3.48 6.29 7.61
C ASN A 59 4.83 7.03 7.59
N ARG A 60 5.10 7.89 8.57
CA ARG A 60 6.26 8.77 8.60
C ARG A 60 7.41 8.23 9.44
N VAL A 61 8.60 8.51 8.95
CA VAL A 61 9.87 8.36 9.65
C VAL A 61 10.42 9.77 9.84
N THR A 62 10.33 10.27 11.06
CA THR A 62 10.74 11.63 11.40
C THR A 62 12.22 11.83 11.14
N ASN A 63 12.57 12.93 10.47
CA ASN A 63 13.92 13.25 10.01
C ASN A 63 14.56 12.15 9.13
N GLY A 64 13.77 11.20 8.61
CA GLY A 64 14.29 10.06 7.88
C GLY A 64 15.17 9.13 8.75
N CYS A 65 15.25 9.37 10.06
CA CYS A 65 16.19 8.69 10.94
C CYS A 65 15.48 7.63 11.76
N TYR A 66 16.05 6.42 11.81
CA TYR A 66 15.53 5.34 12.64
C TYR A 66 16.66 4.47 13.18
N SER A 67 16.40 3.81 14.30
CA SER A 67 17.33 2.85 14.90
C SER A 67 16.74 1.45 14.82
N TYR A 68 17.55 0.47 14.44
CA TYR A 68 17.15 -0.93 14.38
C TYR A 68 18.35 -1.83 14.68
N ASN A 69 18.17 -2.82 15.57
CA ASN A 69 19.23 -3.71 16.04
C ASN A 69 20.53 -2.97 16.44
N GLY A 70 20.39 -1.84 17.16
CA GLY A 70 21.52 -1.04 17.63
C GLY A 70 22.25 -0.21 16.57
N LYS A 71 21.82 -0.24 15.31
CA LYS A 71 22.35 0.58 14.21
C LYS A 71 21.40 1.74 13.90
N VAL A 72 21.94 2.90 13.57
CA VAL A 72 21.19 4.07 13.11
C VAL A 72 21.24 4.11 11.59
N PHE A 73 20.09 4.37 10.96
CA PHE A 73 19.92 4.44 9.52
C PHE A 73 19.26 5.75 9.10
N GLN A 74 19.58 6.20 7.89
CA GLN A 74 19.07 7.46 7.32
C GLN A 74 18.38 7.21 5.98
N LEU A 75 17.07 7.45 5.94
CA LEU A 75 16.23 7.43 4.75
C LEU A 75 16.27 8.79 4.04
N ALA A 76 16.00 8.78 2.74
CA ALA A 76 15.78 10.00 1.98
C ALA A 76 14.45 10.66 2.40
N ILE A 77 14.48 11.97 2.62
CA ILE A 77 13.29 12.77 2.88
C ILE A 77 12.53 12.97 1.57
N ASN A 78 11.32 12.45 1.49
CA ASN A 78 10.42 12.59 0.35
C ASN A 78 9.17 13.43 0.68
N ASP A 79 8.99 13.84 1.95
CA ASP A 79 8.09 14.93 2.34
C ASP A 79 8.89 16.06 3.00
N PRO A 80 9.34 17.06 2.21
CA PRO A 80 10.14 18.17 2.71
C PRO A 80 9.37 19.09 3.68
N VAL A 81 8.04 19.14 3.60
CA VAL A 81 7.21 20.01 4.45
C VAL A 81 7.22 19.49 5.87
N SER A 82 7.04 18.17 6.05
CA SER A 82 7.09 17.54 7.37
C SER A 82 8.49 17.06 7.79
N GLN A 83 9.50 17.19 6.91
CA GLN A 83 10.85 16.65 7.12
C GLN A 83 10.83 15.16 7.47
N THR A 84 10.04 14.37 6.74
CA THR A 84 9.93 12.92 6.98
C THR A 84 10.19 12.08 5.73
N ALA A 85 10.60 10.83 5.96
CA ALA A 85 10.47 9.79 4.94
C ALA A 85 9.10 9.12 5.10
N ILE A 86 8.22 9.27 4.12
CA ILE A 86 6.82 8.87 4.18
C ILE A 86 6.51 7.76 3.17
N HIS A 87 5.66 6.80 3.58
CA HIS A 87 5.01 5.82 2.70
C HIS A 87 5.93 4.82 1.96
N GLY A 88 7.09 4.53 2.53
CA GLY A 88 7.93 3.44 2.05
C GLY A 88 8.65 3.73 0.74
N LEU A 89 9.05 2.68 0.04
CA LEU A 89 9.91 2.71 -1.14
C LEU A 89 9.22 2.16 -2.40
N LEU A 90 8.05 1.52 -2.25
CA LEU A 90 7.39 0.77 -3.32
C LEU A 90 6.16 1.45 -3.94
N ALA A 91 5.66 2.54 -3.36
CA ALA A 91 4.43 3.21 -3.82
C ALA A 91 4.52 3.78 -5.25
N TRP A 92 5.74 4.02 -5.74
CA TRP A 92 6.02 4.60 -7.05
C TRP A 92 6.87 3.69 -7.95
N ARG A 93 6.97 2.40 -7.60
CA ARG A 93 7.68 1.40 -8.41
C ARG A 93 6.69 0.65 -9.29
N ASP A 94 7.13 0.21 -10.47
CA ASP A 94 6.31 -0.62 -11.35
C ASP A 94 6.41 -2.09 -10.93
N TRP A 95 5.28 -2.68 -10.55
CA TRP A 95 5.21 -4.08 -10.09
C TRP A 95 4.98 -5.02 -11.27
N GLN A 96 5.54 -6.22 -11.20
CA GLN A 96 5.37 -7.23 -12.22
C GLN A 96 4.07 -8.00 -11.99
N ILE A 97 3.28 -8.22 -13.05
CA ILE A 97 2.08 -9.05 -12.99
C ILE A 97 2.53 -10.52 -12.99
N ASN A 98 2.26 -11.23 -11.90
CA ASN A 98 2.59 -12.65 -11.75
C ASN A 98 1.41 -13.55 -12.12
N TYR A 99 0.19 -13.08 -11.87
CA TYR A 99 -1.06 -13.79 -12.18
C TYR A 99 -2.18 -12.80 -12.47
N GLN A 100 -3.07 -13.15 -13.40
CA GLN A 100 -4.27 -12.38 -13.70
C GLN A 100 -5.39 -13.30 -14.20
N SER A 101 -6.59 -13.06 -13.72
CA SER A 101 -7.86 -13.66 -14.16
C SER A 101 -8.97 -12.60 -14.13
N ALA A 102 -10.22 -13.00 -14.36
CA ALA A 102 -11.36 -12.10 -14.28
C ALA A 102 -11.63 -11.59 -12.85
N THR A 103 -11.26 -12.34 -11.81
CA THR A 103 -11.60 -12.04 -10.41
C THR A 103 -10.38 -11.91 -9.51
N GLU A 104 -9.18 -12.23 -9.97
CA GLU A 104 -7.97 -12.19 -9.17
C GLU A 104 -6.76 -11.70 -9.97
N ALA A 105 -5.89 -10.94 -9.31
CA ALA A 105 -4.58 -10.55 -9.83
C ALA A 105 -3.52 -10.60 -8.72
N SER A 106 -2.32 -11.10 -9.04
CA SER A 106 -1.14 -11.02 -8.18
C SER A 106 -0.05 -10.20 -8.86
N LEU A 107 0.53 -9.28 -8.09
CA LEU A 107 1.65 -8.44 -8.50
C LEU A 107 2.83 -8.65 -7.56
N THR A 108 4.03 -8.79 -8.10
CA THR A 108 5.26 -9.02 -7.34
C THR A 108 6.31 -7.95 -7.63
N ILE A 109 7.17 -7.68 -6.65
CA ILE A 109 8.33 -6.81 -6.83
C ILE A 109 9.47 -7.18 -5.88
N PHE A 110 10.70 -7.02 -6.38
CA PHE A 110 11.92 -7.08 -5.58
C PHE A 110 12.33 -5.66 -5.15
N LEU A 111 12.48 -5.46 -3.85
CA LEU A 111 13.11 -4.28 -3.27
C LEU A 111 14.58 -4.61 -2.96
N PRO A 112 15.54 -4.08 -3.74
CA PRO A 112 16.95 -4.23 -3.40
C PRO A 112 17.31 -3.42 -2.14
N PRO A 113 18.35 -3.85 -1.39
CA PRO A 113 18.87 -3.08 -0.26
C PRO A 113 19.41 -1.72 -0.74
N SER A 114 19.32 -0.71 0.13
CA SER A 114 19.80 0.64 -0.13
C SER A 114 20.47 1.23 1.12
N TYR A 115 21.22 2.32 0.99
CA TYR A 115 21.95 2.94 2.12
C TYR A 115 21.06 3.24 3.34
N GLY A 116 19.82 3.69 3.13
CA GLY A 116 18.89 3.99 4.21
C GLY A 116 18.04 2.81 4.67
N TYR A 117 17.97 1.73 3.88
CA TYR A 117 17.19 0.54 4.17
C TYR A 117 17.93 -0.67 3.59
N PRO A 118 18.94 -1.22 4.29
CA PRO A 118 19.83 -2.25 3.76
C PRO A 118 19.24 -3.66 3.88
N PHE A 119 17.93 -3.80 3.63
CA PHE A 119 17.22 -5.08 3.68
C PHE A 119 16.61 -5.39 2.31
N ALA A 120 16.77 -6.63 1.86
CA ALA A 120 16.27 -7.11 0.58
C ALA A 120 14.91 -7.77 0.77
N LEU A 121 13.87 -7.29 0.08
CA LEU A 121 12.51 -7.80 0.22
C LEU A 121 11.95 -8.30 -1.12
N ILE A 122 11.24 -9.43 -1.10
CA ILE A 122 10.32 -9.82 -2.17
C ILE A 122 8.91 -9.58 -1.65
N SER A 123 8.15 -8.71 -2.32
CA SER A 123 6.77 -8.40 -1.96
C SER A 123 5.79 -8.87 -3.03
N GLU A 124 4.62 -9.31 -2.59
CA GLU A 124 3.49 -9.72 -3.41
C GLU A 124 2.22 -9.04 -2.89
N VAL A 125 1.40 -8.52 -3.81
CA VAL A 125 0.05 -8.04 -3.51
C VAL A 125 -0.93 -8.84 -4.34
N ILE A 126 -1.88 -9.49 -3.66
CA ILE A 126 -2.93 -10.28 -4.28
C ILE A 126 -4.26 -9.56 -4.09
N TYR A 127 -4.89 -9.20 -5.20
CA TYR A 127 -6.24 -8.67 -5.26
C TYR A 127 -7.20 -9.79 -5.64
N ARG A 128 -8.21 -10.05 -4.82
CA ARG A 128 -9.31 -10.98 -5.10
C ARG A 128 -10.63 -10.25 -4.99
N LEU A 129 -11.42 -10.28 -6.06
CA LEU A 129 -12.73 -9.68 -6.11
C LEU A 129 -13.78 -10.79 -6.07
N ASP A 130 -14.59 -10.77 -5.01
CA ASP A 130 -15.67 -11.70 -4.80
C ASP A 130 -17.03 -11.02 -4.98
N ALA A 131 -18.00 -11.75 -5.53
CA ALA A 131 -19.30 -11.19 -5.88
C ALA A 131 -20.15 -10.84 -4.64
N ALA A 132 -19.94 -11.52 -3.51
CA ALA A 132 -20.73 -11.34 -2.29
C ALA A 132 -20.01 -10.47 -1.25
N SER A 133 -18.70 -10.67 -1.09
CA SER A 133 -17.90 -10.05 -0.03
C SER A 133 -17.01 -8.90 -0.51
N GLY A 134 -16.97 -8.62 -1.81
CA GLY A 134 -16.24 -7.50 -2.39
C GLY A 134 -14.74 -7.75 -2.54
N LEU A 135 -13.94 -6.69 -2.39
CA LEU A 135 -12.50 -6.74 -2.62
C LEU A 135 -11.73 -7.21 -1.38
N HIS A 136 -10.97 -8.29 -1.54
CA HIS A 136 -9.97 -8.77 -0.60
C HIS A 136 -8.57 -8.45 -1.12
N VAL A 137 -7.71 -7.93 -0.24
CA VAL A 137 -6.32 -7.60 -0.57
C VAL A 137 -5.40 -8.29 0.43
N LEU A 138 -4.50 -9.13 -0.06
CA LEU A 138 -3.43 -9.72 0.72
C LEU A 138 -2.10 -9.09 0.32
N ILE A 139 -1.38 -8.54 1.30
CA ILE A 139 -0.01 -8.07 1.13
C ILE A 139 0.90 -9.08 1.83
N ARG A 140 1.84 -9.65 1.09
CA ARG A 140 2.84 -10.57 1.60
C ARG A 140 4.23 -10.01 1.28
N THR A 141 5.11 -10.01 2.27
CA THR A 141 6.52 -9.68 2.03
C THR A 141 7.42 -10.69 2.72
N GLN A 142 8.42 -11.15 1.97
CA GLN A 142 9.51 -11.97 2.47
C GLN A 142 10.78 -11.12 2.53
N ASN A 143 11.40 -11.08 3.70
CA ASN A 143 12.79 -10.65 3.82
C ASN A 143 13.70 -11.80 3.38
N ILE A 144 14.51 -11.57 2.36
CA ILE A 144 15.43 -12.57 1.79
C ILE A 144 16.89 -12.35 2.20
N GLY A 145 17.15 -11.40 3.10
CA GLY A 145 18.46 -11.20 3.72
C GLY A 145 18.67 -12.05 4.98
N ASP A 146 19.89 -12.03 5.50
CA ASP A 146 20.31 -12.83 6.65
C ASP A 146 19.97 -12.18 8.01
N GLU A 147 19.74 -10.87 8.03
CA GLU A 147 19.28 -10.13 9.22
C GLU A 147 17.77 -9.90 9.16
N SER A 148 17.09 -9.82 10.32
CA SER A 148 15.68 -9.40 10.38
C SER A 148 15.51 -7.98 9.86
N ALA A 149 14.39 -7.67 9.21
CA ALA A 149 14.14 -6.35 8.62
C ALA A 149 13.07 -5.56 9.39
N PRO A 150 13.24 -4.24 9.57
CA PRO A 150 12.19 -3.34 10.01
C PRO A 150 11.08 -3.27 8.97
N TYR A 151 9.83 -3.65 9.31
CA TYR A 151 8.75 -3.75 8.34
C TYR A 151 7.38 -3.35 8.89
N GLY A 152 6.63 -2.63 8.06
CA GLY A 152 5.19 -2.40 8.16
C GLY A 152 4.59 -2.22 6.77
N ALA A 153 3.32 -2.56 6.62
CA ALA A 153 2.59 -2.40 5.36
C ALA A 153 1.29 -1.64 5.58
N GLY A 154 0.84 -0.95 4.53
CA GLY A 154 -0.45 -0.29 4.48
C GLY A 154 -0.95 -0.18 3.05
N ALA A 155 -2.23 0.13 2.93
CA ALA A 155 -2.87 0.49 1.66
C ALA A 155 -3.45 1.90 1.80
N HIS A 156 -3.50 2.64 0.71
CA HIS A 156 -3.90 4.04 0.72
C HIS A 156 -5.17 4.36 -0.11
N PRO A 157 -6.24 3.53 -0.08
CA PRO A 157 -7.50 3.91 -0.72
C PRO A 157 -8.16 5.06 0.06
N TYR A 158 -8.86 5.93 -0.66
CA TYR A 158 -9.74 6.92 -0.03
C TYR A 158 -11.17 6.42 -0.22
N LEU A 159 -11.83 6.04 0.87
CA LEU A 159 -13.20 5.55 0.83
C LEU A 159 -14.16 6.68 0.46
N THR A 160 -15.25 6.33 -0.22
CA THR A 160 -16.30 7.29 -0.57
C THR A 160 -17.66 6.61 -0.64
N CYS A 161 -18.72 7.38 -0.36
CA CYS A 161 -20.10 6.96 -0.60
C CYS A 161 -20.59 7.52 -1.95
N ASN A 162 -19.98 7.03 -3.04
CA ASN A 162 -20.25 7.51 -4.40
C ASN A 162 -19.96 9.00 -4.62
N LEU A 163 -18.77 9.45 -4.22
CA LEU A 163 -18.23 10.81 -4.44
C LEU A 163 -19.04 11.94 -3.76
N GLN A 164 -19.94 11.60 -2.84
CA GLN A 164 -20.60 12.57 -1.97
C GLN A 164 -19.60 13.18 -0.99
N SER A 165 -19.92 14.35 -0.45
CA SER A 165 -19.13 14.92 0.65
C SER A 165 -19.08 13.92 1.80
N ILE A 166 -17.89 13.73 2.36
CA ILE A 166 -17.72 12.84 3.51
C ILE A 166 -18.36 13.42 4.78
N ASP A 167 -18.65 14.72 4.81
CA ASP A 167 -19.30 15.39 5.95
C ASP A 167 -20.71 14.85 6.22
N SER A 168 -21.36 14.27 5.20
CA SER A 168 -22.67 13.62 5.33
C SER A 168 -22.60 12.12 5.59
N CYS A 169 -21.39 11.55 5.68
CA CYS A 169 -21.17 10.12 5.88
C CYS A 169 -20.98 9.80 7.38
N VAL A 170 -21.32 8.56 7.76
CA VAL A 170 -21.08 8.04 9.12
C VAL A 170 -20.04 6.94 9.04
N LEU A 171 -18.98 7.04 9.85
CA LEU A 171 -17.99 6.00 10.04
C LEU A 171 -18.20 5.33 11.39
N THR A 172 -18.35 4.01 11.41
CA THR A 172 -18.28 3.21 12.65
C THR A 172 -16.97 2.44 12.64
N LEU A 173 -16.15 2.64 13.66
CA LEU A 173 -14.85 1.98 13.82
C LEU A 173 -14.84 1.24 15.17
N PRO A 174 -14.64 -0.08 15.21
CA PRO A 174 -14.52 -0.83 16.46
C PRO A 174 -13.12 -0.64 17.08
N ALA A 175 -12.79 0.60 17.45
CA ALA A 175 -11.54 0.96 18.12
C ALA A 175 -11.82 1.57 19.49
N SER A 176 -11.02 1.19 20.48
CA SER A 176 -11.11 1.70 21.86
C SER A 176 -9.98 2.65 22.23
N GLU A 177 -8.96 2.78 21.37
CA GLU A 177 -7.78 3.61 21.59
C GLU A 177 -7.38 4.31 20.29
N GLU A 178 -6.84 5.53 20.44
CA GLU A 178 -6.20 6.27 19.36
C GLU A 178 -4.76 6.60 19.73
N LEU A 179 -3.90 6.71 18.72
CA LEU A 179 -2.55 7.19 18.88
C LEU A 179 -2.50 8.66 18.43
N PRO A 180 -2.22 9.61 19.33
CA PRO A 180 -2.15 11.02 18.98
C PRO A 180 -1.08 11.27 17.91
N ALA A 181 -1.36 12.22 17.02
CA ALA A 181 -0.38 12.69 16.04
C ALA A 181 0.87 13.24 16.76
N GLY A 182 2.07 12.95 16.22
CA GLY A 182 3.35 13.44 16.75
C GLY A 182 4.22 12.41 17.49
N ARG A 183 3.83 11.13 17.55
CA ARG A 183 4.74 10.04 17.94
C ARG A 183 5.35 9.38 16.71
N ASP A 184 6.67 9.23 16.71
CA ASP A 184 7.43 8.56 15.65
C ASP A 184 6.91 7.13 15.43
N PHE A 185 6.45 6.85 14.22
CA PHE A 185 5.96 5.53 13.83
C PHE A 185 7.13 4.58 13.56
N PHE A 186 7.72 4.06 14.64
CA PHE A 186 8.52 2.83 14.60
C PHE A 186 8.17 1.91 15.76
N ARG A 187 6.95 1.35 15.72
CA ARG A 187 6.73 0.05 16.36
C ARG A 187 6.60 -0.99 15.26
N ILE A 188 7.75 -1.38 14.73
CA ILE A 188 7.86 -2.53 13.85
C ILE A 188 7.48 -3.77 14.67
N MET A 189 6.43 -4.46 14.26
CA MET A 189 6.18 -5.82 14.74
C MET A 189 7.21 -6.74 14.08
N PRO A 190 7.92 -7.61 14.83
CA PRO A 190 8.79 -8.60 14.22
C PRO A 190 7.96 -9.49 13.28
N ALA A 191 8.37 -9.58 12.02
CA ALA A 191 7.79 -10.56 11.09
C ALA A 191 8.03 -11.96 11.66
N ARG A 192 6.95 -12.68 12.00
CA ARG A 192 7.05 -14.05 12.48
C ARG A 192 7.63 -14.91 11.36
N ARG A 193 8.68 -15.70 11.67
CA ARG A 193 9.06 -16.84 10.83
C ARG A 193 7.87 -17.80 10.79
N ASN A 194 7.54 -18.32 9.61
CA ASN A 194 6.72 -19.52 9.53
C ASN A 194 7.43 -20.60 10.36
N ALA A 195 6.75 -21.11 11.38
CA ALA A 195 7.13 -22.38 11.99
C ALA A 195 6.95 -23.51 10.95
N PRO A 196 7.74 -24.58 11.01
CA PRO A 196 7.67 -25.69 10.07
C PRO A 196 6.29 -26.35 10.03
#